data_AF-A0AAN7Y055-F1
#
_entry.id   AF-A0AAN7Y055-F1
#
_cell.length_a   1.000
_cell.length_b   1.000
_cell.length_c   1.000
_cell.angle_alpha   90.00
_cell.angle_beta   90.00
_cell.angle_gamma   90.00
#
_symmetry.space_group_name_H-M   'P 1'
#
loop_
_entity.id
_entity.type
_entity.pdbx_description
1 polymer ?
#
loop_
_entity_poly.entity_id
_entity_poly.type
_entity_poly.pdbx_seq_one_letter_code
_entity_poly.pdbx_strand_id
1 'polypeptide(L)'
;MPTTTIANYYDANYYDTNYYDANYYDTNYYDAYYYDANYYDTNYYDANYYDANYYITNYYDANYYDTNYYDANYYDANYYITNYYDANYYDANYYDANYYDTNYYDANYYDTNYYDANYYDTNYYDANYYDANYYDTNYYDANYYDANYYITNYYEANNYDANYYDTNYYDANYYDANYYDANYYDTNYYDANYYYANYYNTSYYKAKHC
;
A
#
# COMPACT_ATOMS: atom_id res chain seq x y z
N MET A 1 -0.32 22.93 -16.13
CA MET A 1 0.29 24.17 -15.57
C MET A 1 1.51 23.75 -14.76
N PRO A 2 2.56 24.58 -14.71
CA PRO A 2 3.95 24.13 -14.66
C PRO A 2 4.35 23.53 -13.31
N THR A 3 5.26 22.55 -13.35
CA THR A 3 6.27 22.21 -12.34
C THR A 3 6.21 23.11 -11.11
N THR A 4 5.50 22.69 -10.07
CA THR A 4 5.50 23.41 -8.79
C THR A 4 6.76 23.01 -8.06
N THR A 5 7.64 23.98 -7.83
CA THR A 5 8.90 23.80 -7.10
C THR A 5 8.75 24.46 -5.75
N ILE A 6 9.00 23.70 -4.68
CA ILE A 6 8.97 24.08 -3.26
C ILE A 6 7.71 24.84 -2.88
N ALA A 7 6.68 24.11 -2.44
CA ALA A 7 5.43 24.71 -2.01
C ALA A 7 4.90 24.06 -0.74
N ASN A 8 4.54 24.90 0.23
CA ASN A 8 3.81 24.47 1.41
C ASN A 8 2.35 24.92 1.28
N TYR A 9 1.44 23.96 1.36
CA TYR A 9 -0.01 24.17 1.36
C TYR A 9 -0.54 23.89 2.77
N TYR A 10 -1.35 24.80 3.30
CA TYR A 10 -1.94 24.71 4.64
C TYR A 10 -3.45 24.84 4.54
N ASP A 11 -4.19 24.04 5.30
CA ASP A 11 -5.65 24.09 5.42
C ASP A 11 -6.37 24.05 4.04
N ALA A 12 -5.81 23.25 3.13
CA ALA A 12 -6.23 23.27 1.73
C ALA A 12 -7.41 22.32 1.52
N ASN A 13 -8.51 22.85 0.95
CA ASN A 13 -9.66 22.05 0.59
C ASN A 13 -9.83 22.06 -0.94
N TYR A 14 -9.72 20.90 -1.56
CA TYR A 14 -9.84 20.67 -2.99
C TYR A 14 -11.13 19.91 -3.28
N TYR A 15 -11.96 20.47 -4.16
CA TYR A 15 -13.23 19.89 -4.57
C TYR A 15 -13.27 19.73 -6.09
N ASP A 16 -13.66 18.55 -6.57
CA ASP A 16 -13.86 18.25 -8.00
C ASP A 16 -12.63 18.63 -8.84
N THR A 17 -11.44 18.25 -8.39
CA THR A 17 -10.18 18.68 -9.01
C THR A 17 -9.59 17.62 -9.93
N ASN A 18 -9.17 18.03 -11.12
CA ASN A 18 -8.45 17.17 -12.05
C ASN A 18 -7.05 17.75 -12.31
N TYR A 19 -6.02 16.93 -12.09
CA TYR A 19 -4.62 17.25 -12.35
C TYR A 19 -4.12 16.42 -13.52
N TYR A 20 -3.54 17.08 -14.53
CA TYR A 20 -3.03 16.44 -15.75
C TYR A 20 -1.59 16.84 -15.99
N ASP A 21 -0.74 15.87 -16.35
CA ASP A 21 0.65 16.07 -16.77
C ASP A 21 1.44 16.93 -15.76
N ALA A 22 1.20 16.69 -14.47
CA ALA A 22 1.72 17.54 -13.40
C ALA A 22 3.01 16.96 -12.82
N ASN A 23 3.96 17.83 -12.50
CA ASN A 23 5.14 17.45 -11.73
C ASN A 23 5.22 18.34 -10.49
N TYR A 24 5.28 17.72 -9.32
CA TYR A 24 5.40 18.37 -8.02
C TYR A 24 6.77 18.06 -7.44
N TYR A 25 7.50 19.09 -7.01
CA TYR A 25 8.83 18.96 -6.42
C TYR A 25 8.86 19.67 -5.07
N ASP A 26 9.36 18.99 -4.05
CA ASP A 26 9.57 19.53 -2.71
C ASP A 26 8.27 20.12 -2.11
N THR A 27 7.15 19.41 -2.23
CA THR A 27 5.85 19.90 -1.76
C THR A 27 5.50 19.38 -0.38
N ASN A 28 4.94 20.25 0.47
CA ASN A 28 4.39 19.86 1.75
C ASN A 28 2.92 20.25 1.82
N TYR A 29 2.07 19.31 2.18
CA TYR A 29 0.64 19.52 2.40
C TYR A 29 0.34 19.29 3.88
N TYR A 30 -0.22 20.30 4.53
CA TYR A 30 -0.65 20.27 5.92
C TYR A 30 -2.16 20.47 5.96
N ASP A 31 -2.87 19.58 6.64
CA ASP A 31 -4.33 19.63 6.80
C ASP A 31 -5.04 19.75 5.44
N ALA A 32 -4.69 18.86 4.50
CA ALA A 32 -5.21 18.87 3.15
C ALA A 32 -6.40 17.91 2.98
N TYR A 33 -7.48 18.40 2.40
CA TYR A 33 -8.71 17.65 2.17
C TYR A 33 -9.03 17.62 0.68
N TYR A 34 -9.17 16.41 0.13
CA TYR A 34 -9.47 16.16 -1.27
C TYR A 34 -10.82 15.44 -1.40
N TYR A 35 -11.81 16.19 -1.89
CA TYR A 35 -13.15 15.69 -2.18
C TYR A 35 -13.30 15.55 -3.70
N ASP A 36 -13.25 14.32 -4.20
CA ASP A 36 -13.25 13.99 -5.64
C ASP A 36 -12.05 14.63 -6.37
N ALA A 37 -10.90 13.95 -6.29
CA ALA A 37 -9.69 14.39 -7.00
C ALA A 37 -9.18 13.29 -7.93
N ASN A 38 -8.94 13.68 -9.20
CA ASN A 38 -8.37 12.79 -10.21
C ASN A 38 -6.99 13.29 -10.63
N TYR A 39 -6.04 12.38 -10.67
CA TYR A 39 -4.65 12.63 -11.04
C TYR A 39 -4.32 11.78 -12.26
N TYR A 40 -3.89 12.42 -13.33
CA TYR A 40 -3.51 11.79 -14.59
C TYR A 40 -2.08 12.19 -14.94
N ASP A 41 -1.23 11.19 -15.17
CA ASP A 41 0.15 11.40 -15.62
C ASP A 41 0.92 12.33 -14.66
N THR A 42 0.79 12.10 -13.34
CA THR A 42 1.37 12.98 -12.32
C THR A 42 2.60 12.39 -11.68
N ASN A 43 3.63 13.21 -11.48
CA ASN A 43 4.82 12.83 -10.73
C ASN A 43 5.00 13.69 -9.49
N TYR A 44 5.34 13.05 -8.37
CA TYR A 44 5.67 13.68 -7.10
C TYR A 44 7.10 13.33 -6.73
N TYR A 45 7.90 14.35 -6.43
CA TYR A 45 9.27 14.23 -5.98
C TYR A 45 9.40 14.95 -4.64
N ASP A 46 9.89 14.26 -3.61
CA ASP A 46 10.08 14.83 -2.28
C ASP A 46 8.80 15.46 -1.70
N ALA A 47 7.68 14.74 -1.82
CA ALA A 47 6.37 15.23 -1.38
C ALA A 47 6.00 14.70 0.02
N ASN A 48 5.58 15.59 0.91
CA ASN A 48 5.13 15.23 2.25
C ASN A 48 3.67 15.63 2.45
N TYR A 49 2.88 14.71 3.03
CA TYR A 49 1.50 14.91 3.38
C TYR A 49 1.34 14.71 4.89
N TYR A 50 0.82 15.72 5.58
CA TYR A 50 0.55 15.72 7.01
C TYR A 50 -0.95 15.96 7.21
N ASP A 51 -1.61 15.04 7.91
CA ASP A 51 -3.05 15.11 8.20
C ASP A 51 -3.90 15.22 6.92
N ALA A 52 -3.55 14.42 5.90
CA ALA A 52 -4.21 14.46 4.60
C ALA A 52 -5.42 13.53 4.54
N ASN A 53 -6.56 14.03 4.06
CA ASN A 53 -7.79 13.25 3.92
C ASN A 53 -8.24 13.23 2.46
N TYR A 54 -8.40 12.04 1.91
CA TYR A 54 -8.81 11.78 0.53
C TYR A 54 -10.13 11.02 0.56
N TYR A 55 -11.19 11.55 -0.04
CA TYR A 55 -12.53 10.95 0.07
C TYR A 55 -12.96 10.11 -1.12
N ILE A 56 -12.66 10.58 -2.32
CA ILE A 56 -12.83 9.86 -3.57
C ILE A 56 -11.63 10.32 -4.38
N THR A 57 -10.69 9.41 -4.64
CA THR A 57 -9.51 9.77 -5.41
C THR A 57 -9.14 8.72 -6.42
N ASN A 58 -8.76 9.16 -7.61
CA ASN A 58 -8.30 8.28 -8.67
C ASN A 58 -6.93 8.73 -9.16
N TYR A 59 -5.97 7.81 -9.17
CA TYR A 59 -4.63 8.02 -9.68
C TYR A 59 -4.44 7.17 -10.92
N TYR A 60 -4.11 7.81 -12.04
CA TYR A 60 -3.87 7.18 -13.33
C TYR A 60 -2.47 7.54 -13.79
N ASP A 61 -1.60 6.54 -13.96
CA ASP A 61 -0.20 6.73 -14.35
C ASP A 61 0.52 7.73 -13.42
N ALA A 62 0.45 7.47 -12.13
CA ALA A 62 1.04 8.34 -11.10
C ALA A 62 2.35 7.75 -10.57
N ASN A 63 3.38 8.57 -10.48
CA ASN A 63 4.66 8.18 -9.90
C ASN A 63 5.00 9.03 -8.68
N TYR A 64 5.48 8.37 -7.63
CA TYR A 64 5.86 8.97 -6.36
C TYR A 64 7.31 8.60 -6.07
N TYR A 65 8.14 9.60 -5.83
CA TYR A 65 9.55 9.47 -5.49
C TYR A 65 9.81 10.20 -4.17
N ASP A 66 10.36 9.49 -3.20
CA ASP A 66 10.71 10.03 -1.88
C ASP A 66 9.51 10.70 -1.18
N THR A 67 8.39 9.99 -1.07
CA THR A 67 7.14 10.57 -0.56
C THR A 67 6.79 10.07 0.83
N ASN A 68 6.35 10.99 1.70
CA ASN A 68 5.95 10.65 3.06
C ASN A 68 4.49 11.03 3.32
N TYR A 69 3.77 10.11 3.95
CA TYR A 69 2.40 10.29 4.40
C TYR A 69 2.35 10.11 5.91
N TYR A 70 1.94 11.16 6.61
CA TYR A 70 1.75 11.18 8.06
C TYR A 70 0.28 11.43 8.34
N ASP A 71 -0.36 10.53 9.07
CA ASP A 71 -1.78 10.63 9.44
C ASP A 71 -2.70 10.78 8.21
N ALA A 72 -2.46 9.96 7.18
CA ALA A 72 -3.18 10.05 5.92
C ALA A 72 -4.39 9.08 5.89
N ASN A 73 -5.57 9.59 5.56
CA ASN A 73 -6.78 8.79 5.42
C ASN A 73 -7.27 8.79 3.97
N TYR A 74 -7.53 7.60 3.44
CA TYR A 74 -8.08 7.37 2.11
C TYR A 74 -9.41 6.64 2.23
N TYR A 75 -10.46 7.26 1.72
CA TYR A 75 -11.75 6.66 1.46
C TYR A 75 -11.90 6.54 -0.06
N ASP A 76 -12.41 5.42 -0.56
CA ASP A 76 -12.70 5.16 -1.97
C ASP A 76 -11.55 5.61 -2.92
N ALA A 77 -10.34 5.09 -2.67
CA ALA A 77 -9.16 5.43 -3.45
C ALA A 77 -8.86 4.37 -4.51
N ASN A 78 -8.73 4.77 -5.78
CA ASN A 78 -8.35 3.88 -6.86
C ASN A 78 -7.01 4.28 -7.46
N TYR A 79 -6.11 3.31 -7.57
CA TYR A 79 -4.77 3.46 -8.13
C TYR A 79 -4.67 2.61 -9.38
N TYR A 80 -4.39 3.22 -10.52
CA TYR A 80 -4.25 2.57 -11.82
C TYR A 80 -2.87 2.88 -12.38
N ILE A 81 -2.04 1.84 -12.53
CA ILE A 81 -0.69 1.95 -13.05
C ILE A 81 0.07 2.99 -12.22
N THR A 82 0.34 2.68 -10.95
CA THR A 82 1.03 3.63 -10.07
C THR A 82 2.33 3.05 -9.55
N ASN A 83 3.34 3.90 -9.41
CA ASN A 83 4.66 3.49 -8.91
C ASN A 83 5.07 4.35 -7.73
N TYR A 84 5.54 3.70 -6.68
CA TYR A 84 6.09 4.32 -5.49
C TYR A 84 7.56 3.90 -5.36
N TYR A 85 8.44 4.87 -5.24
CA TYR A 85 9.86 4.71 -4.99
C TYR A 85 10.18 5.44 -3.69
N ASP A 86 10.69 4.71 -2.70
CA ASP A 86 11.06 5.25 -1.39
C ASP A 86 9.86 5.94 -0.68
N ALA A 87 8.71 5.26 -0.63
CA ALA A 87 7.50 5.80 -0.01
C ALA A 87 7.38 5.38 1.46
N ASN A 88 7.07 6.32 2.35
CA ASN A 88 6.82 6.04 3.76
C ASN A 88 5.40 6.42 4.17
N TYR A 89 4.72 5.52 4.87
CA TYR A 89 3.38 5.70 5.41
C TYR A 89 3.42 5.54 6.92
N TYR A 90 3.02 6.56 7.64
CA TYR A 90 2.91 6.59 9.09
C TYR A 90 1.46 6.89 9.46
N ASP A 91 0.86 6.02 10.26
CA ASP A 91 -0.53 6.14 10.72
C ASP A 91 -1.53 6.30 9.56
N ALA A 92 -1.31 5.56 8.46
CA ALA A 92 -2.14 5.65 7.25
C ALA A 92 -3.32 4.68 7.28
N ASN A 93 -4.52 5.16 6.95
CA ASN A 93 -5.73 4.35 6.88
C ASN A 93 -6.32 4.34 5.48
N TYR A 94 -6.66 3.15 4.99
CA TYR A 94 -7.28 2.93 3.70
C TYR A 94 -8.62 2.22 3.89
N TYR A 95 -9.68 2.83 3.37
CA TYR A 95 -11.04 2.31 3.36
C TYR A 95 -11.49 2.20 1.91
N ASP A 96 -11.92 1.01 1.49
CA ASP A 96 -12.41 0.74 0.13
C ASP A 96 -11.38 1.12 -0.96
N ALA A 97 -10.12 0.76 -0.75
CA ALA A 97 -9.03 1.10 -1.67
C ALA A 97 -8.82 0.01 -2.73
N ASN A 98 -8.67 0.38 -4.00
CA ASN A 98 -8.36 -0.53 -5.09
C ASN A 98 -7.04 -0.16 -5.76
N TYR A 99 -6.16 -1.15 -5.92
CA TYR A 99 -4.85 -1.03 -6.55
C TYR A 99 -4.79 -1.92 -7.77
N TYR A 100 -4.50 -1.34 -8.94
CA TYR A 100 -4.39 -2.01 -10.22
C TYR A 100 -3.02 -1.71 -10.81
N ASP A 101 -2.25 -2.75 -11.15
CA ASP A 101 -0.92 -2.63 -11.75
C ASP A 101 -0.01 -1.69 -10.94
N THR A 102 0.06 -1.90 -9.63
CA THR A 102 0.75 -0.99 -8.71
C THR A 102 2.10 -1.57 -8.26
N ASN A 103 3.16 -0.75 -8.30
CA ASN A 103 4.48 -1.16 -7.86
C ASN A 103 4.98 -0.30 -6.69
N TYR A 104 5.52 -0.97 -5.68
CA TYR A 104 6.19 -0.37 -4.54
C TYR A 104 7.65 -0.83 -4.52
N TYR A 105 8.57 0.12 -4.51
CA TYR A 105 10.00 -0.08 -4.37
C TYR A 105 10.45 0.63 -3.09
N ASP A 106 11.06 -0.10 -2.17
CA ASP A 106 11.59 0.43 -0.91
C ASP A 106 10.50 1.16 -0.07
N ALA A 107 9.30 0.56 0.02
CA ALA A 107 8.19 1.16 0.74
C ALA A 107 8.18 0.76 2.23
N ASN A 108 7.93 1.71 3.13
CA ASN A 108 7.79 1.45 4.56
C ASN A 108 6.40 1.86 5.06
N TYR A 109 5.77 0.97 5.82
CA TYR A 109 4.45 1.14 6.40
C TYR A 109 4.54 0.98 7.91
N TYR A 110 4.18 2.02 8.64
CA TYR A 110 4.13 2.04 10.10
C TYR A 110 2.72 2.37 10.55
N ASP A 111 2.16 1.51 11.41
CA ASP A 111 0.84 1.69 12.01
C ASP A 111 -0.26 1.87 10.94
N THR A 112 -0.24 1.05 9.88
CA THR A 112 -1.17 1.18 8.75
C THR A 112 -2.36 0.23 8.84
N ASN A 113 -3.53 0.71 8.43
CA ASN A 113 -4.76 -0.08 8.41
C ASN A 113 -5.40 -0.10 7.02
N TYR A 114 -5.79 -1.28 6.58
CA TYR A 114 -6.50 -1.51 5.33
C TYR A 114 -7.83 -2.18 5.62
N TYR A 115 -8.91 -1.55 5.19
CA TYR A 115 -10.27 -2.05 5.30
C TYR A 115 -10.87 -2.15 3.90
N ASP A 116 -11.36 -3.34 3.55
CA ASP A 116 -12.05 -3.63 2.29
C ASP A 116 -11.17 -3.29 1.06
N ALA A 117 -9.86 -3.56 1.16
CA ALA A 117 -8.89 -3.21 0.13
C ALA A 117 -8.67 -4.34 -0.88
N ASN A 118 -8.60 -4.00 -2.18
CA ASN A 118 -8.34 -4.95 -3.25
C ASN A 118 -7.06 -4.60 -4.01
N TYR A 119 -6.21 -5.60 -4.22
CA TYR A 119 -4.94 -5.48 -4.92
C TYR A 119 -4.95 -6.41 -6.13
N TYR A 120 -4.72 -5.85 -7.31
CA TYR A 120 -4.67 -6.56 -8.59
C TYR A 120 -3.33 -6.27 -9.25
N ASP A 121 -2.58 -7.33 -9.56
CA ASP A 121 -1.29 -7.26 -10.24
C ASP A 121 -0.31 -6.29 -9.53
N THR A 122 -0.18 -6.46 -8.21
CA THR A 122 0.64 -5.57 -7.38
C THR A 122 1.98 -6.17 -7.03
N ASN A 123 3.04 -5.36 -7.08
CA ASN A 123 4.39 -5.79 -6.78
C ASN A 123 4.98 -4.96 -5.65
N TYR A 124 5.60 -5.65 -4.70
CA TYR A 124 6.32 -5.07 -3.57
C TYR A 124 7.76 -5.55 -3.61
N TYR A 125 8.70 -4.61 -3.72
CA TYR A 125 10.14 -4.86 -3.68
C TYR A 125 10.69 -4.14 -2.46
N ASP A 126 11.37 -4.88 -1.58
CA ASP A 126 12.00 -4.35 -0.36
C ASP A 126 11.02 -3.61 0.56
N ALA A 127 9.78 -4.11 0.67
CA ALA A 127 8.74 -3.48 1.47
C ALA A 127 8.81 -3.90 2.95
N ASN A 128 8.68 -2.93 3.87
CA ASN A 128 8.65 -3.19 5.31
C ASN A 128 7.33 -2.74 5.91
N TYR A 129 6.70 -3.63 6.67
CA TYR A 129 5.45 -3.40 7.38
C TYR A 129 5.67 -3.54 8.88
N TYR A 130 5.25 -2.55 9.65
CA TYR A 130 5.33 -2.52 11.10
C TYR A 130 3.96 -2.14 11.66
N ASP A 131 3.37 -3.02 12.48
CA ASP A 131 2.02 -2.84 13.03
C ASP A 131 0.97 -2.58 11.94
N ALA A 132 0.96 -3.47 10.94
CA ALA A 132 0.03 -3.37 9.81
C ALA A 132 -1.19 -4.29 10.00
N ASN A 133 -2.39 -3.73 9.83
CA ASN A 133 -3.65 -4.45 9.96
C ASN A 133 -4.40 -4.49 8.64
N TYR A 134 -4.84 -5.67 8.25
CA TYR A 134 -5.58 -5.93 7.02
C TYR A 134 -6.92 -6.58 7.39
N TYR A 135 -8.02 -5.94 6.99
CA TYR A 135 -9.38 -6.42 7.21
C TYR A 135 -10.13 -6.50 5.88
N ASP A 136 -10.68 -7.70 5.60
CA ASP A 136 -11.40 -8.02 4.35
C ASP A 136 -10.62 -7.58 3.10
N THR A 137 -9.33 -7.96 3.06
CA THR A 137 -8.44 -7.58 1.97
C THR A 137 -8.29 -8.70 0.96
N ASN A 138 -8.34 -8.37 -0.32
CA ASN A 138 -8.15 -9.34 -1.40
C ASN A 138 -6.89 -9.00 -2.22
N TYR A 139 -6.07 -10.01 -2.46
CA TYR A 139 -4.88 -9.93 -3.30
C TYR A 139 -5.05 -10.88 -4.49
N TYR A 140 -4.90 -10.34 -5.69
CA TYR A 140 -4.93 -11.08 -6.95
C TYR A 140 -3.61 -10.83 -7.66
N ASP A 141 -2.85 -11.89 -7.91
CA ASP A 141 -1.56 -11.85 -8.60
C ASP A 141 -0.54 -10.91 -7.92
N ALA A 142 -0.56 -10.86 -6.58
CA ALA A 142 0.35 -10.03 -5.80
C ALA A 142 1.74 -10.69 -5.64
N ASN A 143 2.82 -9.93 -5.88
CA ASN A 143 4.18 -10.41 -5.73
C ASN A 143 4.93 -9.62 -4.67
N TYR A 144 5.61 -10.33 -3.78
CA TYR A 144 6.40 -9.77 -2.69
C TYR A 144 7.83 -10.29 -2.81
N TYR A 145 8.78 -9.37 -2.94
CA TYR A 145 10.21 -9.63 -3.01
C TYR A 145 10.90 -8.90 -1.86
N ASP A 146 11.67 -9.64 -1.06
CA ASP A 146 12.45 -9.10 0.05
C ASP A 146 11.59 -8.32 1.08
N ALA A 147 10.33 -8.74 1.26
CA ALA A 147 9.38 -8.05 2.12
C ALA A 147 9.48 -8.52 3.58
N ASN A 148 9.44 -7.57 4.52
CA ASN A 148 9.44 -7.87 5.95
C ASN A 148 8.16 -7.38 6.63
N TYR A 149 7.57 -8.23 7.44
CA TYR A 149 6.35 -7.97 8.19
C TYR A 149 6.63 -8.13 9.68
N TYR A 150 6.38 -7.09 10.46
CA TYR A 150 6.54 -7.06 11.90
C TYR A 150 5.21 -6.70 12.55
N ILE A 151 4.70 -7.58 13.40
CA ILE A 151 3.43 -7.40 14.12
C ILE A 151 2.33 -7.11 13.10
N THR A 152 1.93 -8.12 12.33
CA THR A 152 0.92 -7.92 11.29
C THR A 152 -0.29 -8.79 11.51
N ASN A 153 -1.47 -8.22 11.30
CA ASN A 153 -2.73 -8.92 11.49
C ASN A 153 -3.53 -8.95 10.21
N TYR A 154 -3.94 -10.15 9.81
CA TYR A 154 -4.79 -10.39 8.65
C TYR A 154 -6.12 -10.97 9.12
N TYR A 155 -7.22 -10.27 8.86
CA TYR A 155 -8.58 -10.68 9.14
C TYR A 155 -9.35 -10.80 7.84
N GLU A 156 -9.87 -11.99 7.55
CA GLU A 156 -10.66 -12.29 6.35
C GLU A 156 -9.88 -12.00 5.04
N ALA A 157 -8.55 -12.14 5.08
CA ALA A 157 -7.70 -11.83 3.94
C ALA A 157 -7.66 -12.98 2.92
N ASN A 158 -7.91 -12.69 1.65
CA ASN A 158 -7.84 -13.68 0.57
C ASN A 158 -6.68 -13.38 -0.38
N ASN A 159 -5.84 -14.38 -0.64
CA ASN A 159 -4.68 -14.27 -1.51
C ASN A 159 -4.83 -15.27 -2.66
N TYR A 160 -4.93 -14.77 -3.89
CA TYR A 160 -5.06 -15.53 -5.12
C TYR A 160 -3.81 -15.34 -5.96
N ASP A 161 -3.17 -16.45 -6.33
CA ASP A 161 -1.97 -16.48 -7.17
C ASP A 161 -0.80 -15.62 -6.61
N ALA A 162 -0.77 -15.43 -5.29
CA ALA A 162 0.23 -14.59 -4.64
C ALA A 162 1.60 -15.28 -4.56
N ASN A 163 2.67 -14.54 -4.86
CA ASN A 163 4.04 -15.05 -4.77
C ASN A 163 4.85 -14.29 -3.73
N TYR A 164 5.53 -15.02 -2.86
CA TYR A 164 6.36 -14.50 -1.79
C TYR A 164 7.78 -15.03 -1.94
N TYR A 165 8.72 -14.12 -2.18
CA TYR A 165 10.14 -14.41 -2.38
C TYR A 165 10.97 -13.68 -1.32
N ASP A 166 11.75 -14.45 -0.55
CA ASP A 166 12.62 -13.95 0.53
C ASP A 166 11.85 -13.05 1.52
N THR A 167 10.65 -13.48 1.90
CA THR A 167 9.80 -12.71 2.82
C THR A 167 9.95 -13.19 4.25
N ASN A 168 9.92 -12.26 5.19
CA ASN A 168 10.01 -12.57 6.62
C ASN A 168 8.77 -12.04 7.35
N TYR A 169 8.20 -12.88 8.20
CA TYR A 169 7.09 -12.55 9.08
C TYR A 169 7.54 -12.69 10.52
N TYR A 170 7.35 -11.66 11.33
CA TYR A 170 7.63 -11.62 12.75
C TYR A 170 6.36 -11.24 13.49
N ASP A 171 5.83 -12.14 14.34
CA ASP A 171 4.57 -11.93 15.06
C ASP A 171 3.40 -11.64 14.10
N ALA A 172 3.14 -12.58 13.19
CA ALA A 172 2.07 -12.44 12.20
C ALA A 172 0.84 -13.26 12.62
N ASN A 173 -0.31 -12.63 12.69
CA ASN A 173 -1.57 -13.27 13.05
C ASN A 173 -2.51 -13.32 11.85
N TYR A 174 -3.04 -14.50 11.56
CA TYR A 174 -3.96 -14.74 10.46
C TYR A 174 -5.27 -15.29 11.00
N TYR A 175 -6.38 -14.61 10.71
CA TYR A 175 -7.72 -14.99 11.09
C TYR A 175 -8.60 -15.07 9.84
N ASP A 176 -9.14 -16.25 9.56
CA ASP A 176 -9.95 -16.53 8.37
C ASP A 176 -9.25 -16.14 7.05
N ALA A 177 -7.93 -16.37 7.01
CA ALA A 177 -7.12 -16.06 5.84
C ALA A 177 -7.13 -17.22 4.83
N ASN A 178 -7.38 -16.93 3.56
CA ASN A 178 -7.42 -17.92 2.50
C ASN A 178 -6.28 -17.70 1.50
N TYR A 179 -5.62 -18.79 1.10
CA TYR A 179 -4.54 -18.79 0.13
C TYR A 179 -4.84 -19.75 -1.00
N TYR A 180 -4.97 -19.23 -2.22
CA TYR A 180 -5.24 -19.97 -3.44
C TYR A 180 -4.05 -19.81 -4.38
N ASP A 181 -3.47 -20.92 -4.79
CA ASP A 181 -2.36 -20.96 -5.74
C ASP A 181 -1.12 -20.15 -5.30
N ALA A 182 -1.00 -19.89 -3.98
CA ALA A 182 0.07 -19.09 -3.43
C ALA A 182 1.42 -19.83 -3.40
N ASN A 183 2.50 -19.15 -3.78
CA ASN A 183 3.85 -19.70 -3.81
C ASN A 183 4.77 -18.98 -2.83
N TYR A 184 5.47 -19.76 -2.01
CA TYR A 184 6.39 -19.28 -0.99
C TYR A 184 7.80 -19.80 -1.28
N TYR A 185 8.75 -18.89 -1.52
CA TYR A 185 10.15 -19.16 -1.78
C TYR A 185 11.03 -18.43 -0.76
N ASP A 186 11.81 -19.20 0.01
CA ASP A 186 12.70 -18.70 1.07
C ASP A 186 12.01 -17.82 2.11
N THR A 187 10.74 -18.14 2.43
CA THR A 187 9.96 -17.37 3.39
C THR A 187 10.17 -17.85 4.82
N ASN A 188 10.34 -16.93 5.77
CA ASN A 188 10.55 -17.26 7.18
C ASN A 188 9.41 -16.71 8.03
N TYR A 189 8.91 -17.53 8.96
CA TYR A 189 7.87 -17.15 9.92
C TYR A 189 8.43 -17.31 11.33
N TYR A 190 8.50 -16.21 12.06
CA TYR A 190 8.91 -16.13 13.46
C TYR A 190 7.67 -15.77 14.27
N ASP A 191 7.14 -16.73 15.03
CA ASP A 191 5.91 -16.55 15.83
C ASP A 191 4.68 -16.18 14.98
N ALA A 192 4.32 -17.03 14.02
CA ALA A 192 3.11 -16.85 13.22
C ALA A 192 1.95 -17.69 13.77
N ASN A 193 0.79 -17.05 14.00
CA ASN A 193 -0.42 -17.68 14.51
C ASN A 193 -1.50 -17.74 13.43
N TYR A 194 -2.12 -18.91 13.27
CA TYR A 194 -3.15 -19.15 12.25
C TYR A 194 -4.45 -19.64 12.89
N TYR A 195 -5.52 -18.89 12.67
CA TYR A 195 -6.89 -19.19 13.09
C TYR A 195 -7.76 -19.25 11.85
N TYR A 196 -8.31 -20.44 11.55
CA TYR A 196 -9.15 -20.66 10.36
C TYR A 196 -8.46 -20.35 9.01
N ALA A 197 -7.13 -20.45 8.94
CA ALA A 197 -6.42 -20.27 7.68
C ALA A 197 -6.59 -21.49 6.75
N ASN A 198 -6.95 -21.25 5.49
CA ASN A 198 -7.13 -22.28 4.48
C ASN A 198 -6.12 -22.13 3.34
N TYR A 199 -5.61 -23.27 2.86
CA TYR A 199 -4.58 -23.32 1.82
C TYR A 199 -5.01 -24.25 0.69
N TYR A 200 -5.08 -23.71 -0.53
CA TYR A 200 -5.49 -24.40 -1.74
C TYR A 200 -4.39 -24.27 -2.79
N ASN A 201 -3.83 -25.41 -3.18
CA ASN A 201 -2.73 -25.49 -4.16
C ASN A 201 -1.53 -24.57 -3.83
N THR A 202 -1.19 -24.46 -2.55
CA THR A 202 -0.05 -23.65 -2.12
C THR A 202 1.26 -24.44 -2.17
N SER A 203 2.32 -23.77 -2.59
CA SER A 203 3.65 -24.36 -2.75
C SER A 203 4.67 -23.68 -1.83
N TYR A 204 5.54 -24.49 -1.23
CA TYR A 204 6.59 -24.01 -0.32
C TYR A 204 7.95 -24.53 -0.77
N TYR A 205 8.92 -23.63 -0.95
CA TYR A 205 10.30 -23.93 -1.26
C TYR A 205 11.22 -23.16 -0.31
N LYS A 206 12.01 -23.89 0.50
CA LYS A 206 12.86 -23.31 1.57
C LYS A 206 12.13 -22.49 2.64
N ALA A 207 10.80 -22.53 2.69
CA ALA A 207 10.05 -21.87 3.74
C ALA A 207 10.31 -22.49 5.12
N LYS A 208 10.38 -21.67 6.17
CA LYS A 208 10.67 -22.09 7.55
C LYS A 208 9.70 -21.44 8.54
N HIS A 209 9.31 -22.21 9.53
CA HIS A 209 8.71 -21.70 10.76
C HIS A 209 9.74 -21.86 11.89
N CYS A 210 10.03 -20.76 12.59
CA CYS A 210 11.04 -20.64 13.63
C CYS A 210 10.44 -20.28 14.98
#